data_AF-A7I3B0-F1
#
_entry.id   AF-A7I3B0-F1
#
_cell.length_a   1.000
_cell.length_b   1.000
_cell.length_c   1.000
_cell.angle_alpha   90.00
_cell.angle_beta   90.00
_cell.angle_gamma   90.00
#
_symmetry.space_group_name_H-M   'P 1'
#
loop_
_entity.id
_entity.type
_entity.pdbx_description
1 polymer ?
#
loop_
_entity_poly.entity_id
_entity_poly.type
_entity_poly.pdbx_seq_one_letter_code
_entity_poly.pdbx_strand_id
1 'polypeptide(L)'
;MSIIHNFDDVINSLNKNTKLNLAIDTIRSDFYKNGIAPNLNTNKINALKTIAENYGYKWRKLNKKNDDFIKIYKRYHYDKKLDLTNIYTLTDNEKILPIYYANTTNGNRHKSRLEIYALKQYDREKPDYELINKLLRVVNTITSIDLCFDFKEPLNTDKLKKNFNFREYGETSPTVYFDLELYNLVQRFYIYDKQLKDNLKYPLYRIETEIMLNLKRLCNSNIKTLGGKIMAIYGLLEHVISALKN
;
A
#
# COMPACT_ATOMS: atom_id res chain seq x y z
N MET A 1 2.19 17.39 -12.89
CA MET A 1 1.03 16.50 -12.63
C MET A 1 1.24 15.70 -11.35
N SER A 2 0.29 15.72 -10.43
CA SER A 2 0.35 14.96 -9.16
C SER A 2 -0.16 13.54 -9.40
N ILE A 3 0.67 12.54 -9.10
CA ILE A 3 0.33 11.13 -9.28
C ILE A 3 -0.78 10.74 -8.30
N ILE A 4 -0.66 11.18 -7.03
CA ILE A 4 -1.67 10.93 -6.00
C ILE A 4 -3.02 11.56 -6.39
N HIS A 5 -3.04 12.81 -6.86
CA HIS A 5 -4.32 13.43 -7.23
C HIS A 5 -5.00 12.69 -8.38
N ASN A 6 -4.24 12.19 -9.36
CA ASN A 6 -4.82 11.37 -10.42
C ASN A 6 -5.45 10.08 -9.90
N PHE A 7 -4.83 9.46 -8.88
CA PHE A 7 -5.43 8.30 -8.21
C PHE A 7 -6.70 8.68 -7.46
N ASP A 8 -6.65 9.76 -6.67
CA ASP A 8 -7.79 10.27 -5.92
C ASP A 8 -8.95 10.64 -6.85
N ASP A 9 -8.69 11.24 -8.00
CA ASP A 9 -9.72 11.60 -8.99
C ASP A 9 -10.43 10.37 -9.55
N VAL A 10 -9.68 9.31 -9.88
CA VAL A 10 -10.25 8.04 -10.33
C VAL A 10 -11.11 7.43 -9.21
N ILE A 11 -10.58 7.35 -7.98
CA ILE A 11 -11.32 6.80 -6.84
C ILE A 11 -12.57 7.62 -6.52
N ASN A 12 -12.47 8.94 -6.51
CA ASN A 12 -13.60 9.83 -6.24
C ASN A 12 -14.68 9.72 -7.33
N SER A 13 -14.29 9.58 -8.60
CA SER A 13 -15.23 9.32 -9.69
C SER A 13 -15.98 8.00 -9.51
N LEU A 14 -15.33 6.98 -8.95
CA LEU A 14 -15.95 5.70 -8.63
C LEU A 14 -16.87 5.82 -7.42
N ASN A 15 -16.42 6.44 -6.35
CA ASN A 15 -17.19 6.67 -5.13
C ASN A 15 -18.48 7.48 -5.38
N LYS A 16 -18.52 8.33 -6.41
CA LYS A 16 -19.76 9.04 -6.81
C LYS A 16 -20.87 8.12 -7.31
N ASN A 17 -20.50 7.01 -7.94
CA ASN A 17 -21.44 6.07 -8.55
C ASN A 17 -21.70 4.86 -7.67
N THR A 18 -21.14 4.85 -6.46
CA THR A 18 -21.02 3.66 -5.63
C THR A 18 -21.23 4.01 -4.16
N LYS A 19 -21.65 3.05 -3.34
CA LYS A 19 -21.74 3.26 -1.88
C LYS A 19 -20.44 2.91 -1.16
N LEU A 20 -19.43 2.46 -1.89
CA LEU A 20 -18.14 2.09 -1.32
C LEU A 20 -17.26 3.34 -1.31
N ASN A 21 -17.05 3.91 -0.13
CA ASN A 21 -16.18 5.08 0.05
C ASN A 21 -14.69 4.65 0.01
N LEU A 22 -14.26 4.14 -1.15
CA LEU A 22 -12.93 3.58 -1.38
C LEU A 22 -11.85 4.65 -1.23
N ALA A 23 -10.65 4.20 -0.89
CA ALA A 23 -9.47 5.04 -0.82
C ALA A 23 -8.20 4.21 -0.96
N ILE A 24 -7.08 4.85 -1.31
CA ILE A 24 -5.78 4.19 -1.31
C ILE A 24 -5.21 4.22 0.11
N ASP A 25 -4.77 3.06 0.61
CA ASP A 25 -4.02 2.98 1.86
C ASP A 25 -2.51 2.86 1.64
N THR A 26 -2.09 2.10 0.63
CA THR A 26 -0.67 1.84 0.36
C THR A 26 -0.35 1.93 -1.14
N ILE A 27 0.83 2.43 -1.48
CA ILE A 27 1.40 2.41 -2.83
C ILE A 27 2.76 1.71 -2.77
N ARG A 28 2.98 0.74 -3.68
CA ARG A 28 4.24 0.00 -3.83
C ARG A 28 4.85 0.20 -5.21
N SER A 29 6.15 0.42 -5.24
CA SER A 29 6.91 0.67 -6.46
C SER A 29 8.21 -0.11 -6.46
N ASP A 30 8.32 -1.11 -7.34
CA ASP A 30 9.58 -1.79 -7.60
C ASP A 30 10.38 -1.04 -8.65
N PHE A 31 11.67 -0.79 -8.37
CA PHE A 31 12.53 -0.01 -9.24
C PHE A 31 13.97 -0.51 -9.24
N TYR A 32 14.69 -0.24 -10.33
CA TYR A 32 16.14 -0.46 -10.39
C TYR A 32 16.87 0.66 -9.66
N LYS A 33 17.56 0.33 -8.57
CA LYS A 33 18.18 1.29 -7.66
C LYS A 33 19.30 2.12 -8.30
N ASN A 34 20.03 1.52 -9.25
CA ASN A 34 21.07 2.17 -10.03
C ASN A 34 20.55 2.79 -11.34
N GLY A 35 19.25 2.64 -11.64
CA GLY A 35 18.67 3.27 -12.83
C GLY A 35 18.67 4.80 -12.69
N ILE A 36 18.77 5.50 -13.83
CA ILE A 36 18.70 6.96 -13.87
C ILE A 36 17.29 7.42 -13.46
N ALA A 37 17.23 8.38 -12.56
CA ALA A 37 15.98 9.00 -12.16
C ALA A 37 15.49 9.94 -13.29
N PRO A 38 14.21 9.91 -13.67
CA PRO A 38 13.74 10.73 -14.79
C PRO A 38 13.99 12.21 -14.57
N ASN A 39 14.51 12.89 -15.59
CA ASN A 39 14.83 14.32 -15.58
C ASN A 39 15.83 14.72 -14.48
N LEU A 40 16.58 13.75 -13.92
CA LEU A 40 17.63 13.98 -12.94
C LEU A 40 18.91 13.27 -13.43
N ASN A 41 20.05 13.94 -13.31
CA ASN A 41 21.35 13.38 -13.70
C ASN A 41 21.97 12.53 -12.57
N THR A 42 21.17 11.67 -11.94
CA THR A 42 21.62 10.81 -10.84
C THR A 42 20.81 9.52 -10.77
N ASN A 43 21.32 8.52 -10.06
CA ASN A 43 20.58 7.28 -9.86
C ASN A 43 19.40 7.48 -8.89
N LYS A 44 18.41 6.57 -8.96
CA LYS A 44 17.19 6.66 -8.16
C LYS A 44 17.44 6.72 -6.66
N ILE A 45 18.40 5.98 -6.12
CA ILE A 45 18.69 6.03 -4.67
C ILE A 45 19.23 7.40 -4.24
N ASN A 46 20.16 7.97 -5.01
CA ASN A 46 20.70 9.29 -4.72
C ASN A 46 19.63 10.37 -4.87
N ALA A 47 18.79 10.29 -5.90
CA ALA A 47 17.64 11.19 -6.06
C ALA A 47 16.66 11.10 -4.87
N LEU A 48 16.35 9.89 -4.38
CA LEU A 48 15.51 9.71 -3.19
C LEU A 48 16.14 10.33 -1.94
N LYS A 49 17.47 10.26 -1.77
CA LYS A 49 18.18 10.91 -0.66
C LYS A 49 18.11 12.43 -0.75
N THR A 50 18.43 13.01 -1.91
CA THR A 50 18.36 14.46 -2.11
C THR A 50 16.95 15.00 -1.90
N ILE A 51 15.91 14.30 -2.36
CA ILE A 51 14.52 14.70 -2.09
C ILE A 51 14.21 14.65 -0.61
N ALA A 52 14.59 13.57 0.10
CA ALA A 52 14.39 13.49 1.54
C ALA A 52 15.03 14.68 2.27
N GLU A 53 16.30 14.97 1.96
CA GLU A 53 17.07 16.05 2.58
C GLU A 53 16.42 17.42 2.34
N ASN A 54 15.94 17.69 1.12
CA ASN A 54 15.23 18.92 0.78
C ASN A 54 13.92 19.13 1.57
N TYR A 55 13.38 18.06 2.16
CA TYR A 55 12.18 18.08 3.02
C TYR A 55 12.53 17.94 4.50
N GLY A 56 13.81 18.03 4.89
CA GLY A 56 14.24 17.90 6.28
C GLY A 56 14.30 16.45 6.80
N TYR A 57 14.19 15.45 5.92
CA TYR A 57 14.24 14.04 6.28
C TYR A 57 15.53 13.37 5.81
N LYS A 58 15.78 12.16 6.33
CA LYS A 58 16.83 11.26 5.84
C LYS A 58 16.38 9.82 5.84
N TRP A 59 17.02 9.01 5.00
CA TRP A 59 16.80 7.57 4.98
C TRP A 59 17.66 6.88 6.03
N ARG A 60 17.02 6.38 7.09
CA ARG A 60 17.69 5.66 8.17
C ARG A 60 17.51 4.16 7.98
N LYS A 61 18.63 3.42 7.93
CA LYS A 61 18.61 1.97 7.94
C LYS A 61 18.03 1.46 9.26
N LEU A 62 17.02 0.60 9.18
CA LEU A 62 16.44 -0.03 10.37
C LEU A 62 17.35 -1.15 10.89
N ASN A 63 17.47 -1.23 12.21
CA ASN A 63 18.12 -2.36 12.87
C ASN A 63 17.23 -3.61 12.74
N LYS A 64 17.81 -4.77 12.44
CA LYS A 64 17.05 -6.03 12.29
C LYS A 64 16.29 -6.45 13.56
N LYS A 65 16.74 -5.98 14.73
CA LYS A 65 16.10 -6.23 16.03
C LYS A 65 14.97 -5.24 16.35
N ASN A 66 14.78 -4.20 15.53
CA ASN A 66 13.75 -3.19 15.77
C ASN A 66 12.37 -3.74 15.34
N ASP A 67 11.33 -3.44 16.12
CA ASP A 67 9.97 -3.93 15.87
C ASP A 67 9.41 -3.50 14.50
N ASP A 68 9.74 -2.30 14.02
CA ASP A 68 9.31 -1.85 12.70
C ASP A 68 10.01 -2.64 11.59
N PHE A 69 11.29 -2.98 11.78
CA PHE A 69 11.97 -3.91 10.87
C PHE A 69 11.24 -5.24 10.86
N ILE A 70 10.94 -5.83 12.02
CA ILE A 70 10.28 -7.13 12.14
C ILE A 70 8.88 -7.08 11.51
N LYS A 71 8.09 -6.03 11.77
CA LYS A 71 6.75 -5.84 11.19
C LYS A 71 6.81 -5.75 9.68
N ILE A 72 7.67 -4.88 9.13
CA ILE A 72 7.83 -4.70 7.69
C ILE A 72 8.36 -5.98 7.06
N TYR A 73 9.40 -6.59 7.64
CA TYR A 73 9.96 -7.85 7.17
C TYR A 73 8.91 -8.97 7.14
N LYS A 74 8.08 -9.11 8.18
CA LYS A 74 6.96 -10.08 8.20
C LYS A 74 5.97 -9.82 7.07
N ARG A 75 5.63 -8.55 6.76
CA ARG A 75 4.76 -8.21 5.60
C ARG A 75 5.34 -8.71 4.27
N TYR A 76 6.67 -8.74 4.14
CA TYR A 76 7.38 -9.22 2.96
C TYR A 76 7.80 -10.68 3.00
N HIS A 77 7.89 -11.31 4.17
CA HIS A 77 8.20 -12.73 4.27
C HIS A 77 7.11 -13.59 3.57
N TYR A 78 5.88 -13.06 3.47
CA TYR A 78 4.81 -13.64 2.65
C TYR A 78 4.89 -13.23 1.16
N ASP A 79 5.68 -12.22 0.81
CA ASP A 79 6.05 -11.87 -0.57
C ASP A 79 7.31 -12.64 -0.99
N LYS A 80 7.13 -13.93 -1.31
CA LYS A 80 8.22 -14.84 -1.73
C LYS A 80 8.98 -14.37 -2.99
N LYS A 81 8.56 -13.29 -3.66
CA LYS A 81 9.20 -12.73 -4.86
C LYS A 81 10.31 -11.73 -4.51
N LEU A 82 10.23 -11.07 -3.36
CA LEU A 82 11.22 -10.09 -2.92
C LEU A 82 11.82 -10.52 -1.60
N ASP A 83 12.92 -11.19 -1.73
CA ASP A 83 13.71 -11.66 -0.63
C ASP A 83 14.51 -10.42 -0.13
N LEU A 84 14.10 -9.77 0.97
CA LEU A 84 14.58 -8.43 1.36
C LEU A 84 15.77 -8.48 2.33
N THR A 85 16.77 -7.61 2.13
CA THR A 85 18.00 -7.57 2.95
C THR A 85 18.03 -6.43 3.97
N ASN A 86 17.81 -5.21 3.48
CA ASN A 86 18.01 -3.98 4.24
C ASN A 86 16.81 -3.08 4.02
N ILE A 87 16.18 -2.64 5.10
CA ILE A 87 15.02 -1.76 5.10
C ILE A 87 15.49 -0.38 5.61
N TYR A 88 15.06 0.67 4.92
CA TYR A 88 15.36 2.06 5.25
C TYR A 88 14.05 2.81 5.40
N THR A 89 13.89 3.54 6.48
CA THR A 89 12.71 4.37 6.73
C THR A 89 13.06 5.85 6.59
N LEU A 90 12.07 6.66 6.22
CA LEU A 90 12.20 8.09 6.12
C LEU A 90 11.91 8.75 7.48
N THR A 91 12.83 9.55 7.99
CA THR A 91 12.74 10.14 9.33
C THR A 91 13.54 11.43 9.44
N ASP A 92 13.12 12.35 10.30
CA ASP A 92 13.87 13.55 10.70
C ASP A 92 14.69 13.33 11.99
N ASN A 93 14.66 12.10 12.54
CA ASN A 93 15.14 11.62 13.86
C ASN A 93 14.11 11.64 14.98
N GLU A 94 13.09 12.49 14.91
CA GLU A 94 12.04 12.60 15.93
C GLU A 94 10.81 11.78 15.51
N LYS A 95 10.43 11.88 14.24
CA LYS A 95 9.29 11.23 13.63
C LYS A 95 9.76 10.25 12.55
N ILE A 96 9.15 9.07 12.54
CA ILE A 96 9.28 8.10 11.46
C ILE A 96 8.05 8.23 10.58
N LEU A 97 8.25 8.49 9.29
CA LEU A 97 7.16 8.50 8.32
C LEU A 97 6.81 7.06 7.90
N PRO A 98 5.56 6.79 7.52
CA PRO A 98 5.14 5.49 6.98
C PRO A 98 5.62 5.30 5.52
N ILE A 99 6.88 5.67 5.27
CA ILE A 99 7.55 5.60 3.98
C ILE A 99 8.86 4.87 4.20
N TYR A 100 9.07 3.81 3.43
CA TYR A 100 10.30 3.06 3.49
C TYR A 100 10.70 2.56 2.10
N TYR A 101 11.98 2.27 1.94
CA TYR A 101 12.42 1.44 0.84
C TYR A 101 13.23 0.25 1.35
N ALA A 102 13.14 -0.86 0.63
CA ALA A 102 13.85 -2.08 0.96
C ALA A 102 14.65 -2.58 -0.24
N ASN A 103 15.87 -3.04 0.03
CA ASN A 103 16.72 -3.71 -0.95
C ASN A 103 16.39 -5.20 -0.99
N THR A 104 16.48 -5.81 -2.17
CA THR A 104 16.33 -7.25 -2.38
C THR A 104 17.68 -8.00 -2.24
N THR A 105 17.61 -9.33 -2.06
CA THR A 105 18.71 -10.28 -1.95
C THR A 105 19.15 -10.77 -3.35
N ASN A 106 19.97 -11.82 -3.37
CA ASN A 106 20.63 -12.39 -4.54
C ASN A 106 19.65 -12.75 -5.68
N GLY A 107 20.08 -12.53 -6.92
CA GLY A 107 19.25 -12.66 -8.13
C GLY A 107 18.52 -11.37 -8.53
N ASN A 108 18.11 -10.53 -7.57
CA ASN A 108 17.44 -9.25 -7.83
C ASN A 108 18.18 -8.04 -7.25
N ARG A 109 19.46 -8.16 -6.87
CA ARG A 109 20.26 -7.15 -6.13
C ARG A 109 20.20 -5.71 -6.68
N HIS A 110 19.87 -5.53 -7.95
CA HIS A 110 19.74 -4.22 -8.60
C HIS A 110 18.39 -3.55 -8.37
N LYS A 111 17.43 -4.25 -7.78
CA LYS A 111 16.08 -3.76 -7.49
C LYS A 111 15.94 -3.36 -6.03
N SER A 112 15.04 -2.44 -5.81
CA SER A 112 14.53 -2.04 -4.50
C SER A 112 13.02 -1.83 -4.62
N ARG A 113 12.32 -1.94 -3.49
CA ARG A 113 10.90 -1.56 -3.38
C ARG A 113 10.80 -0.29 -2.57
N LEU A 114 10.08 0.70 -3.07
CA LEU A 114 9.57 1.83 -2.29
C LEU A 114 8.14 1.49 -1.89
N GLU A 115 7.79 1.68 -0.63
CA GLU A 115 6.43 1.52 -0.13
C GLU A 115 6.05 2.72 0.73
N ILE A 116 4.89 3.29 0.41
CA ILE A 116 4.24 4.39 1.12
C ILE A 116 2.93 3.81 1.63
N TYR A 117 2.83 3.59 2.94
CA TYR A 117 1.65 3.00 3.55
C TYR A 117 0.94 4.03 4.43
N ALA A 118 -0.22 3.66 4.96
CA ALA A 118 -0.98 4.53 5.86
C ALA A 118 -1.34 5.89 5.21
N LEU A 119 -1.75 5.85 3.94
CA LEU A 119 -2.30 7.01 3.22
C LEU A 119 -3.70 7.40 3.74
N LYS A 120 -4.49 6.44 4.26
CA LYS A 120 -5.76 6.69 4.94
C LYS A 120 -5.68 6.38 6.44
N GLN A 121 -5.36 7.39 7.23
CA GLN A 121 -5.25 7.33 8.70
C GLN A 121 -6.19 8.34 9.38
N TYR A 122 -6.44 8.12 10.66
CA TYR A 122 -7.42 8.88 11.44
C TYR A 122 -6.82 9.52 12.71
N ASP A 123 -5.72 8.98 13.21
CA ASP A 123 -5.03 9.35 14.44
C ASP A 123 -3.73 10.15 14.19
N ARG A 124 -3.35 10.35 12.93
CA ARG A 124 -2.06 10.94 12.53
C ARG A 124 -2.25 11.99 11.46
N GLU A 125 -1.27 12.89 11.39
CA GLU A 125 -1.18 13.85 10.28
C GLU A 125 -1.17 13.13 8.94
N LYS A 126 -1.88 13.72 7.98
CA LYS A 126 -1.89 13.22 6.61
C LYS A 126 -0.47 13.24 6.05
N PRO A 127 -0.10 12.23 5.24
CA PRO A 127 1.19 12.23 4.57
C PRO A 127 1.37 13.46 3.69
N ASP A 128 2.59 14.02 3.65
CA ASP A 128 2.93 15.09 2.72
C ASP A 128 2.86 14.58 1.28
N TYR A 129 1.77 14.93 0.59
CA TYR A 129 1.53 14.50 -0.78
C TYR A 129 2.54 15.10 -1.76
N GLU A 130 3.12 16.26 -1.49
CA GLU A 130 4.15 16.82 -2.36
C GLU A 130 5.43 15.98 -2.30
N LEU A 131 5.87 15.66 -1.07
CA LEU A 131 6.98 14.75 -0.84
C LEU A 131 6.74 13.41 -1.52
N ILE A 132 5.59 12.77 -1.27
CA ILE A 132 5.28 11.46 -1.86
C ILE A 132 5.29 11.53 -3.39
N ASN A 133 4.68 12.57 -3.98
CA ASN A 133 4.69 12.75 -5.43
C ASN A 133 6.11 12.87 -6.00
N LYS A 134 7.02 13.58 -5.31
CA LYS A 134 8.42 13.68 -5.73
C LYS A 134 9.14 12.33 -5.64
N LEU A 135 8.92 11.56 -4.57
CA LEU A 135 9.48 10.21 -4.44
C LEU A 135 8.95 9.27 -5.53
N LEU A 136 7.64 9.28 -5.81
CA LEU A 136 7.02 8.45 -6.85
C LEU A 136 7.52 8.82 -8.26
N ARG A 137 7.81 10.11 -8.52
CA ARG A 137 8.41 10.55 -9.80
C ARG A 137 9.83 10.03 -9.99
N VAL A 138 10.62 9.91 -8.93
CA VAL A 138 11.97 9.34 -9.01
C VAL A 138 11.92 7.87 -9.42
N VAL A 139 11.07 7.07 -8.76
CA VAL A 139 10.95 5.64 -9.07
C VAL A 139 10.23 5.41 -10.40
N ASN A 140 9.26 6.27 -10.74
CA ASN A 140 8.52 6.31 -12.00
C ASN A 140 7.86 4.98 -12.39
N THR A 141 7.55 4.17 -11.39
CA THR A 141 6.87 2.89 -11.52
C THR A 141 5.87 2.77 -10.38
N ILE A 142 4.79 2.02 -10.60
CA ILE A 142 3.89 1.56 -9.53
C ILE A 142 3.57 0.10 -9.79
N THR A 143 4.00 -0.75 -8.87
CA THR A 143 3.79 -2.20 -8.93
C THR A 143 2.38 -2.54 -8.47
N SER A 144 1.99 -2.05 -7.30
CA SER A 144 0.68 -2.32 -6.69
C SER A 144 0.21 -1.18 -5.81
N ILE A 145 -1.09 -1.21 -5.49
CA ILE A 145 -1.71 -0.35 -4.50
C ILE A 145 -2.59 -1.19 -3.58
N ASP A 146 -2.76 -0.77 -2.34
CA ASP A 146 -3.81 -1.30 -1.47
C ASP A 146 -5.00 -0.34 -1.50
N LEU A 147 -6.16 -0.82 -1.93
CA LEU A 147 -7.42 -0.12 -1.73
C LEU A 147 -8.03 -0.52 -0.40
N CYS A 148 -8.63 0.45 0.28
CA CYS A 148 -9.33 0.25 1.53
C CYS A 148 -10.77 0.74 1.48
N PHE A 149 -11.63 0.07 2.24
CA PHE A 149 -13.02 0.42 2.50
C PHE A 149 -13.28 0.34 4.00
N ASP A 150 -13.77 1.43 4.57
CA ASP A 150 -14.06 1.55 6.01
C ASP A 150 -15.57 1.53 6.27
N PHE A 151 -15.99 0.82 7.31
CA PHE A 151 -17.39 0.69 7.72
C PHE A 151 -17.50 0.61 9.25
N LYS A 152 -18.69 0.90 9.79
CA LYS A 152 -18.92 1.07 11.23
C LYS A 152 -19.40 -0.18 11.96
N GLU A 153 -20.03 -1.10 11.23
CA GLU A 153 -20.64 -2.30 11.81
C GLU A 153 -19.63 -3.45 11.87
N PRO A 154 -19.65 -4.26 12.95
CA PRO A 154 -18.78 -5.42 13.05
C PRO A 154 -19.11 -6.46 11.98
N LEU A 155 -18.10 -7.18 11.54
CA LEU A 155 -18.25 -8.27 10.58
C LEU A 155 -18.88 -9.49 11.25
N ASN A 156 -19.77 -10.17 10.53
CA ASN A 156 -20.18 -11.51 10.90
C ASN A 156 -19.12 -12.53 10.47
N THR A 157 -18.17 -12.83 11.36
CA THR A 157 -17.06 -13.76 11.10
C THR A 157 -17.51 -15.18 10.77
N ASP A 158 -18.68 -15.61 11.26
CA ASP A 158 -19.20 -16.96 11.02
C ASP A 158 -19.76 -17.10 9.60
N LYS A 159 -20.49 -16.09 9.10
CA LYS A 159 -20.94 -16.04 7.70
C LYS A 159 -19.78 -15.94 6.73
N LEU A 160 -18.77 -15.17 7.11
CA LEU A 160 -17.51 -15.10 6.41
C LEU A 160 -16.90 -16.52 6.29
N LYS A 161 -16.72 -17.22 7.43
CA LYS A 161 -16.21 -18.61 7.52
C LYS A 161 -16.94 -19.62 6.65
N LYS A 162 -18.24 -19.42 6.43
CA LYS A 162 -19.06 -20.29 5.58
C LYS A 162 -18.80 -20.11 4.08
N ASN A 163 -18.44 -18.90 3.65
CA ASN A 163 -18.36 -18.54 2.24
C ASN A 163 -16.93 -18.48 1.68
N PHE A 164 -15.90 -18.45 2.55
CA PHE A 164 -14.51 -18.26 2.15
C PHE A 164 -13.54 -19.14 2.95
N ASN A 165 -12.30 -19.31 2.48
CA ASN A 165 -11.26 -20.03 3.22
C ASN A 165 -10.56 -19.07 4.21
N PHE A 166 -10.45 -19.45 5.48
CA PHE A 166 -9.95 -18.58 6.56
C PHE A 166 -8.54 -18.97 6.98
N ARG A 167 -7.67 -17.97 7.18
CA ARG A 167 -6.49 -18.11 8.03
C ARG A 167 -6.50 -16.98 9.03
N GLU A 168 -6.68 -17.31 10.30
CA GLU A 168 -6.54 -16.34 11.38
C GLU A 168 -5.05 -16.15 11.68
N TYR A 169 -4.60 -14.89 11.66
CA TYR A 169 -3.26 -14.51 12.08
C TYR A 169 -3.36 -13.44 13.17
N GLY A 170 -2.78 -13.74 14.34
CA GLY A 170 -2.80 -12.88 15.52
C GLY A 170 -3.92 -13.23 16.50
N GLU A 171 -3.61 -13.23 17.80
CA GLU A 171 -4.55 -13.60 18.87
C GLU A 171 -5.68 -12.56 19.08
N THR A 172 -5.51 -11.33 18.59
CA THR A 172 -6.37 -10.18 18.96
C THR A 172 -7.03 -9.45 17.78
N SER A 173 -6.74 -9.82 16.53
CA SER A 173 -7.37 -9.22 15.34
C SER A 173 -7.38 -10.21 14.18
N PRO A 174 -8.47 -10.93 13.92
CA PRO A 174 -8.55 -11.88 12.81
C PRO A 174 -8.32 -11.13 11.50
N THR A 175 -7.18 -11.39 10.86
CA THR A 175 -6.87 -10.90 9.52
C THR A 175 -7.33 -11.96 8.52
N VAL A 176 -8.40 -11.68 7.77
CA VAL A 176 -8.96 -12.65 6.80
C VAL A 176 -8.14 -12.62 5.51
N TYR A 177 -7.75 -13.77 4.95
CA TYR A 177 -7.10 -13.86 3.63
C TYR A 177 -8.03 -14.57 2.64
N PHE A 178 -8.26 -13.99 1.47
CA PHE A 178 -9.02 -14.63 0.41
C PHE A 178 -8.05 -15.09 -0.68
N ASP A 179 -8.11 -16.36 -1.06
CA ASP A 179 -7.45 -16.84 -2.27
C ASP A 179 -8.34 -16.53 -3.47
N LEU A 180 -8.28 -15.27 -3.91
CA LEU A 180 -8.98 -14.82 -5.10
C LEU A 180 -8.10 -15.13 -6.30
N GLU A 181 -7.98 -16.41 -6.66
CA GLU A 181 -7.49 -16.82 -7.99
C GLU A 181 -8.35 -16.21 -9.12
N LEU A 182 -9.53 -15.69 -8.77
CA LEU A 182 -10.32 -14.73 -9.54
C LEU A 182 -9.44 -13.52 -9.93
N TYR A 183 -8.86 -13.64 -11.13
CA TYR A 183 -8.39 -12.57 -12.03
C TYR A 183 -6.90 -12.19 -12.06
N ASN A 184 -5.96 -12.87 -11.38
CA ASN A 184 -4.53 -12.50 -11.38
C ASN A 184 -4.23 -11.03 -10.95
N LEU A 185 -5.23 -10.29 -10.48
CA LEU A 185 -5.19 -8.86 -10.21
C LEU A 185 -5.13 -8.53 -8.72
N VAL A 186 -5.77 -9.35 -7.89
CA VAL A 186 -5.78 -9.21 -6.43
C VAL A 186 -4.77 -10.19 -5.85
N GLN A 187 -3.74 -9.69 -5.16
CA GLN A 187 -2.78 -10.58 -4.49
C GLN A 187 -3.19 -10.91 -3.07
N ARG A 188 -3.84 -9.97 -2.40
CA ARG A 188 -4.17 -10.08 -0.98
C ARG A 188 -5.46 -9.33 -0.72
N PHE A 189 -6.27 -9.88 0.16
CA PHE A 189 -7.47 -9.25 0.66
C PHE A 189 -7.50 -9.47 2.14
N TYR A 190 -7.84 -8.43 2.90
CA TYR A 190 -7.80 -8.37 4.34
C TYR A 190 -9.09 -7.78 4.86
N ILE A 191 -9.56 -8.31 5.97
CA ILE A 191 -10.54 -7.62 6.79
C ILE A 191 -10.08 -7.66 8.23
N TYR A 192 -10.21 -6.54 8.94
CA TYR A 192 -9.80 -6.42 10.33
C TYR A 192 -10.58 -5.32 11.07
N ASP A 193 -10.53 -5.41 12.40
CA ASP A 193 -10.98 -4.36 13.30
C ASP A 193 -9.91 -3.26 13.38
N LYS A 194 -10.19 -2.14 12.71
CA LYS A 194 -9.26 -1.00 12.65
C LYS A 194 -9.28 -0.20 13.94
N GLN A 195 -10.40 -0.20 14.66
CA GLN A 195 -10.47 0.38 15.99
C GLN A 195 -9.47 -0.29 16.92
N LEU A 196 -9.48 -1.61 16.99
CA LEU A 196 -8.54 -2.37 17.81
C LEU A 196 -7.10 -2.20 17.35
N LYS A 197 -6.84 -2.26 16.03
CA LYS A 197 -5.49 -2.14 15.46
C LYS A 197 -4.85 -0.77 15.73
N ASP A 198 -5.61 0.31 15.58
CA ASP A 198 -5.09 1.69 15.65
C ASP A 198 -5.52 2.41 16.94
N ASN A 199 -6.12 1.70 17.90
CA ASN A 199 -6.62 2.23 19.17
C ASN A 199 -7.56 3.46 19.00
N LEU A 200 -8.51 3.36 18.06
CA LEU A 200 -9.44 4.46 17.77
C LEU A 200 -10.52 4.57 18.85
N LYS A 201 -11.03 5.80 19.06
CA LYS A 201 -12.11 6.07 20.04
C LYS A 201 -13.51 5.69 19.55
N TYR A 202 -13.63 5.12 18.35
CA TYR A 202 -14.91 4.81 17.72
C TYR A 202 -14.78 3.52 16.89
N PRO A 203 -15.88 2.76 16.71
CA PRO A 203 -15.87 1.53 15.94
C PRO A 203 -15.56 1.83 14.47
N LEU A 204 -14.58 1.09 13.95
CA LEU A 204 -14.15 1.17 12.57
C LEU A 204 -13.57 -0.17 12.15
N TYR A 205 -14.16 -0.75 11.11
CA TYR A 205 -13.71 -1.97 10.48
C TYR A 205 -13.24 -1.64 9.08
N ARG A 206 -12.22 -2.36 8.60
CA ARG A 206 -11.62 -2.09 7.30
C ARG A 206 -11.47 -3.36 6.48
N ILE A 207 -11.88 -3.27 5.22
CA ILE A 207 -11.44 -4.16 4.16
C ILE A 207 -10.24 -3.51 3.44
N GLU A 208 -9.16 -4.24 3.20
CA GLU A 208 -8.00 -3.83 2.39
C GLU A 208 -7.74 -4.87 1.29
N THR A 209 -7.44 -4.43 0.07
CA THR A 209 -7.12 -5.34 -1.05
C THR A 209 -5.94 -4.82 -1.87
N GLU A 210 -4.95 -5.68 -2.09
CA GLU A 210 -3.76 -5.38 -2.90
C GLU A 210 -4.05 -5.62 -4.38
N ILE A 211 -3.92 -4.57 -5.19
CA ILE A 211 -4.17 -4.55 -6.63
C ILE A 211 -2.86 -4.43 -7.39
N MET A 212 -2.61 -5.39 -8.29
CA MET A 212 -1.46 -5.35 -9.17
C MET A 212 -1.68 -4.43 -10.37
N LEU A 213 -0.92 -3.35 -10.43
CA LEU A 213 -0.97 -2.38 -11.52
C LEU A 213 0.11 -2.62 -12.57
N ASN A 214 1.35 -2.88 -12.14
CA ASN A 214 2.54 -3.07 -12.99
C ASN A 214 2.78 -1.93 -14.00
N LEU A 215 2.60 -0.68 -13.57
CA LEU A 215 2.86 0.50 -14.38
C LEU A 215 4.36 0.72 -14.53
N LYS A 216 4.90 0.46 -15.73
CA LYS A 216 6.34 0.58 -16.03
C LYS A 216 6.83 2.03 -16.20
N ARG A 217 5.91 2.97 -16.39
CA ARG A 217 6.15 4.42 -16.50
C ARG A 217 4.93 5.15 -15.95
N LEU A 218 5.08 6.31 -15.31
CA LEU A 218 3.94 7.11 -14.91
C LEU A 218 3.62 8.13 -16.01
N CYS A 219 2.53 7.90 -16.74
CA CYS A 219 2.02 8.76 -17.80
C CYS A 219 0.48 8.64 -17.89
N ASN A 220 -0.15 9.56 -18.60
CA ASN A 220 -1.61 9.70 -18.63
C ASN A 220 -2.36 8.46 -19.16
N SER A 221 -1.77 7.72 -20.11
CA SER A 221 -2.37 6.48 -20.63
C SER A 221 -2.49 5.39 -19.56
N ASN A 222 -1.61 5.38 -18.57
CA ASN A 222 -1.61 4.36 -17.50
C ASN A 222 -2.69 4.60 -16.43
N ILE A 223 -3.23 5.82 -16.35
CA ILE A 223 -4.32 6.18 -15.44
C ILE A 223 -5.66 5.59 -15.94
N LYS A 224 -5.86 5.45 -17.25
CA LYS A 224 -7.05 4.78 -17.80
C LYS A 224 -7.06 3.28 -17.49
N THR A 225 -5.90 2.62 -17.61
CA THR A 225 -5.72 1.20 -17.25
C THR A 225 -6.00 0.95 -15.77
N LEU A 226 -5.63 1.90 -14.91
CA LEU A 226 -5.94 1.88 -13.48
C LEU A 226 -7.46 1.91 -13.22
N GLY A 227 -8.19 2.84 -13.84
CA GLY A 227 -9.65 2.94 -13.66
C GLY A 227 -10.39 1.64 -14.01
N GLY A 228 -10.02 0.99 -15.11
CA GLY A 228 -10.59 -0.31 -15.50
C GLY A 228 -10.28 -1.44 -14.49
N LYS A 229 -9.05 -1.49 -13.96
CA LYS A 229 -8.67 -2.48 -12.93
C LYS A 229 -9.40 -2.25 -11.61
N ILE A 230 -9.54 -0.99 -11.19
CA ILE A 230 -10.28 -0.67 -9.95
C ILE A 230 -11.76 -1.02 -10.12
N MET A 231 -12.37 -0.78 -11.28
CA MET A 231 -13.76 -1.17 -11.56
C MET A 231 -14.01 -2.67 -11.45
N ALA A 232 -13.11 -3.50 -11.97
CA ALA A 232 -13.23 -4.96 -11.82
C ALA A 232 -13.22 -5.39 -10.35
N ILE A 233 -12.42 -4.72 -9.52
CA ILE A 233 -12.29 -5.00 -8.09
C ILE A 233 -13.44 -4.42 -7.29
N TYR A 234 -14.02 -3.31 -7.74
CA TYR A 234 -15.25 -2.78 -7.20
C TYR A 234 -16.37 -3.82 -7.22
N GLY A 235 -16.60 -4.45 -8.38
CA GLY A 235 -17.64 -5.48 -8.51
C GLY A 235 -17.43 -6.65 -7.54
N LEU A 236 -16.17 -7.04 -7.31
CA LEU A 236 -15.82 -8.06 -6.31
C LEU A 236 -16.07 -7.58 -4.87
N LEU A 237 -15.63 -6.37 -4.53
CA LEU A 237 -15.80 -5.78 -3.20
C LEU A 237 -17.28 -5.64 -2.84
N GLU A 238 -18.13 -5.26 -3.80
CA GLU A 238 -19.58 -5.21 -3.58
C GLU A 238 -20.16 -6.58 -3.20
N HIS A 239 -19.77 -7.66 -3.88
CA HIS A 239 -20.25 -9.00 -3.55
C HIS A 239 -19.82 -9.42 -2.15
N VAL A 240 -18.55 -9.17 -1.78
CA VAL A 240 -18.05 -9.46 -0.43
C VAL A 240 -18.82 -8.63 0.60
N ILE A 241 -18.97 -7.32 0.38
CA ILE A 241 -19.67 -6.43 1.31
C ILE A 241 -21.16 -6.75 1.44
N SER A 242 -21.82 -7.17 0.35
CA SER A 242 -23.21 -7.64 0.38
C SER A 242 -23.34 -8.92 1.23
N ALA A 243 -22.39 -9.86 1.09
CA ALA A 243 -22.34 -11.06 1.91
C ALA A 243 -22.01 -10.79 3.39
N LEU A 244 -21.42 -9.63 3.71
CA LEU A 244 -21.13 -9.21 5.08
C LEU A 244 -22.33 -8.58 5.80
N LYS A 245 -23.23 -7.92 5.06
CA LYS A 245 -24.36 -7.17 5.62
C LYS A 245 -25.63 -8.01 5.81
N ASN A 246 -25.79 -9.07 5.03
CA ASN A 246 -26.93 -10.00 5.08
C ASN A 246 -26.65 -11.20 5.98
#